data_AF-A0A953QJZ2-F1
#
_entry.id   AF-A0A953QJZ2-F1
#
_cell.length_a   1.000
_cell.length_b   1.000
_cell.length_c   1.000
_cell.angle_alpha   90.00
_cell.angle_beta   90.00
_cell.angle_gamma   90.00
#
_symmetry.space_group_name_H-M   'P 1'
#
loop_
_entity.id
_entity.type
_entity.pdbx_description
1 polymer ?
#
loop_
_entity_poly.entity_id
_entity_poly.type
_entity_poly.pdbx_seq_one_letter_code
_entity_poly.pdbx_strand_id
1 'polypeptide(L)'
;MIPKDGGNQFHGSVFGTGATQALQSDNSNADLTALGLKARNKIDTLYDLNADLGGPVIKDRLWFLTSFRRWGANNFLANTFFPNGQQVVDDTRLTDITLRLTYQINKDNKVSASYDRGFKFRGHRPNNLIGVAFSDPLADVQQKSWMNYMAQTHWTSTVTNRLLLDVGLTYMPVYYNLFFEPGAAPGAIAQYDTVLST
;
A
#
# COMPACT_ATOMS: atom_id res chain seq x y z
N MET A 1 -3.91 0.91 -14.43
CA MET A 1 -2.81 1.65 -15.08
C MET A 1 -2.28 0.78 -16.21
N ILE A 2 -2.17 1.27 -17.44
CA ILE A 2 -1.53 0.53 -18.54
C ILE A 2 -0.04 0.91 -18.48
N PRO A 3 0.86 0.01 -18.09
CA PRO A 3 2.28 0.32 -18.03
C PRO A 3 2.81 0.70 -19.41
N LYS A 4 3.69 1.70 -19.45
CA LYS A 4 4.33 2.16 -20.68
C LYS A 4 5.17 1.02 -21.26
N ASP A 5 5.01 0.74 -22.55
CA ASP A 5 5.95 -0.08 -23.29
C ASP A 5 7.20 0.76 -23.56
N GLY A 6 8.32 0.43 -22.91
CA GLY A 6 9.54 1.23 -22.93
C GLY A 6 9.98 1.71 -24.33
N GLY A 7 10.61 2.89 -24.38
CA GLY A 7 11.12 3.50 -25.61
C GLY A 7 12.64 3.53 -25.67
N ASN A 8 13.21 3.85 -26.84
CA ASN A 8 14.67 3.93 -27.08
C ASN A 8 15.38 5.13 -26.43
N GLN A 9 14.69 5.85 -25.55
CA GLN A 9 15.25 6.95 -24.79
C GLN A 9 14.94 6.71 -23.31
N PHE A 10 15.88 7.11 -22.46
CA PHE A 10 15.67 7.07 -21.03
C PHE A 10 14.66 8.13 -20.62
N HIS A 11 13.66 7.72 -19.85
CA HIS A 11 12.68 8.59 -19.24
C HIS A 11 12.50 8.16 -17.80
N GLY A 12 12.35 9.13 -16.91
CA GLY A 12 12.01 8.86 -15.53
C GLY A 12 11.22 10.01 -14.96
N SER A 13 10.54 9.74 -13.85
CA SER A 13 9.82 10.76 -13.10
C SER A 13 9.97 10.52 -11.61
N VAL A 14 9.84 11.60 -10.85
CA VAL A 14 9.74 11.56 -9.40
C VAL A 14 8.52 12.37 -9.02
N PHE A 15 7.68 11.79 -8.17
CA PHE A 15 6.47 12.41 -7.66
C PHE A 15 6.43 12.23 -6.14
N GLY A 16 6.05 13.29 -5.44
CA GLY A 16 5.98 13.31 -3.99
C GLY A 16 4.78 14.11 -3.51
N THR A 17 4.05 13.55 -2.55
CA THR A 17 3.02 14.26 -1.80
C THR A 17 3.14 13.96 -0.32
N GLY A 18 2.56 14.84 0.50
CA GLY A 18 2.45 14.59 1.91
C GLY A 18 1.56 15.60 2.61
N ALA A 19 1.16 15.24 3.82
CA ALA A 19 0.44 16.09 4.74
C ALA A 19 0.87 15.80 6.18
N THR A 20 0.73 16.79 7.04
CA THR A 20 0.95 16.66 8.48
C THR A 20 -0.26 17.20 9.22
N GLN A 21 -0.25 17.07 10.55
CA GLN A 21 -1.23 17.69 11.44
C GLN A 21 -1.52 19.15 11.08
N ALA A 22 -0.49 19.93 10.72
CA ALA A 22 -0.61 21.35 10.42
C ALA A 22 -1.39 21.66 9.13
N LEU A 23 -1.56 20.67 8.25
CA LEU A 23 -2.30 20.78 6.99
C LEU A 23 -3.75 20.29 7.11
N GLN A 24 -4.17 19.87 8.30
CA GLN A 24 -5.55 19.44 8.57
C GLN A 24 -6.26 20.48 9.44
N SER A 25 -7.42 20.97 8.97
CA SER A 25 -8.26 21.89 9.74
C SER A 25 -8.96 21.20 10.92
N ASP A 26 -9.41 22.01 11.87
CA ASP A 26 -10.18 21.56 13.02
C ASP A 26 -11.64 21.98 12.96
N ASN A 27 -12.52 21.01 13.20
CA ASN A 27 -13.96 21.14 13.27
C ASN A 27 -14.55 20.52 14.55
N SER A 28 -13.70 20.23 15.54
CA SER A 28 -14.17 19.87 16.88
C SER A 28 -14.89 21.05 17.53
N ASN A 29 -16.01 20.79 18.19
CA ASN A 29 -16.87 21.81 18.79
C ASN A 29 -17.34 21.38 20.18
N ALA A 30 -18.00 22.30 20.89
CA ALA A 30 -18.46 22.06 22.26
C ALA A 30 -19.44 20.88 22.38
N ASP A 31 -20.29 20.67 21.37
CA ASP A 31 -21.24 19.56 21.36
C ASP A 31 -20.52 18.21 21.32
N LEU A 32 -19.48 18.08 20.49
CA LEU A 32 -18.67 16.86 20.42
C LEU A 32 -17.91 16.61 21.73
N THR A 33 -17.38 17.65 22.36
CA THR A 33 -16.74 17.54 23.68
C THR A 33 -17.74 17.13 24.76
N ALA A 34 -18.96 17.67 24.72
CA ALA A 34 -20.04 17.30 25.65
C ALA A 34 -20.49 15.85 25.47
N LEU A 35 -20.38 15.31 24.25
CA LEU A 35 -20.59 13.89 23.94
C LEU A 35 -19.38 13.00 24.30
N GLY A 36 -18.32 13.55 24.89
CA GLY A 36 -17.18 12.79 25.39
C GLY A 36 -16.00 12.64 24.41
N LEU A 37 -15.98 13.39 23.30
CA LEU A 37 -14.81 13.44 22.42
C LEU A 37 -13.65 14.19 23.11
N LYS A 38 -12.67 13.44 23.62
CA LYS A 38 -11.45 13.96 24.26
C LYS A 38 -10.34 14.23 23.25
N ALA A 39 -10.22 13.38 22.23
CA ALA A 39 -9.27 13.54 21.14
C ALA A 39 -9.88 13.05 19.82
N ARG A 40 -9.66 13.83 18.76
CA ARG A 40 -10.18 13.54 17.41
C ARG A 40 -9.24 12.68 16.60
N ASN A 41 -9.76 12.12 15.51
CA ASN A 41 -8.92 11.62 14.42
C ASN A 41 -8.16 12.78 13.78
N LYS A 42 -6.84 12.62 13.65
CA LYS A 42 -5.98 13.58 12.94
C LYS A 42 -4.84 12.86 12.24
N ILE A 43 -4.45 13.36 11.08
CA ILE A 43 -3.26 12.94 10.37
C ILE A 43 -2.09 13.20 11.29
N ASP A 44 -1.31 12.17 11.63
CA ASP A 44 0.02 12.40 12.17
C ASP A 44 0.95 12.79 11.01
N THR A 45 1.10 11.84 10.09
CA THR A 45 1.95 11.96 8.92
C THR A 45 1.35 11.18 7.75
N LEU A 46 1.24 11.83 6.60
CA LEU A 46 0.88 11.22 5.33
C LEU A 46 1.99 11.53 4.34
N TYR A 47 2.47 10.54 3.61
CA TYR A 47 3.44 10.75 2.54
C TYR A 47 3.28 9.69 1.46
N ASP A 48 3.58 10.06 0.22
CA ASP A 48 3.63 9.16 -0.92
C ASP A 48 4.76 9.62 -1.84
N LEU A 49 5.81 8.79 -1.95
CA LEU A 49 6.96 9.03 -2.79
C LEU A 49 7.01 7.97 -3.88
N ASN A 50 7.09 8.41 -5.13
CA ASN A 50 7.13 7.57 -6.31
C ASN A 50 8.31 7.98 -7.17
N ALA A 51 9.08 7.02 -7.64
CA ALA A 51 10.11 7.22 -8.63
C ALA A 51 10.00 6.13 -9.68
N ASP A 52 10.13 6.49 -10.96
CA ASP A 52 10.19 5.55 -12.06
C ASP A 52 11.32 5.89 -13.01
N LEU A 53 11.86 4.85 -13.63
CA LEU A 53 12.88 4.95 -14.67
C LEU A 53 12.63 3.86 -15.70
N GLY A 54 12.69 4.21 -16.97
CA GLY A 54 12.65 3.25 -18.06
C GLY A 54 13.49 3.70 -19.23
N GLY A 55 13.83 2.75 -20.09
CA GLY A 55 14.66 3.00 -21.25
C GLY A 55 15.14 1.71 -21.91
N PRO A 56 16.01 1.82 -22.94
CA PRO A 56 16.56 0.66 -23.62
C PRO A 56 17.69 0.03 -22.79
N VAL A 57 17.62 -1.30 -22.62
CA VAL A 57 18.81 -2.11 -22.31
C VAL A 57 19.57 -2.40 -23.60
N ILE A 58 18.83 -2.77 -24.65
CA ILE A 58 19.30 -2.93 -26.03
C ILE A 58 18.34 -2.14 -26.92
N LYS A 59 18.82 -1.11 -27.60
CA LYS A 59 18.00 -0.31 -28.51
C LYS A 59 17.27 -1.20 -29.51
N ASP A 60 16.01 -0.86 -29.79
CA ASP A 60 15.12 -1.57 -30.73
C ASP A 60 14.76 -3.01 -30.35
N ARG A 61 15.25 -3.52 -29.22
CA ARG A 61 15.10 -4.95 -28.90
C ARG A 61 14.72 -5.26 -27.47
N LEU A 62 15.32 -4.60 -26.48
CA LEU A 62 15.08 -4.88 -25.06
C LEU A 62 14.99 -3.58 -24.27
N TRP A 63 13.87 -3.39 -23.58
CA TRP A 63 13.62 -2.23 -22.74
C TRP A 63 13.27 -2.67 -21.33
N PHE A 64 13.54 -1.80 -20.37
CA PHE A 64 13.12 -1.97 -19.00
C PHE A 64 12.27 -0.78 -18.56
N LEU A 65 11.43 -1.03 -17.56
CA LEU A 65 10.77 -0.03 -16.76
C LEU A 65 10.82 -0.52 -15.31
N THR A 66 11.33 0.30 -14.42
CA THR A 66 11.34 0.04 -12.98
C THR A 66 10.64 1.17 -12.25
N SER A 67 9.96 0.84 -11.17
CA SER A 67 9.40 1.85 -10.27
C SER A 67 9.62 1.46 -8.82
N PHE A 68 9.76 2.48 -8.00
CA PHE A 68 9.80 2.41 -6.55
C PHE A 68 8.72 3.33 -6.01
N ARG A 69 7.86 2.80 -5.15
CA ARG A 69 6.90 3.59 -4.40
C ARG A 69 7.05 3.32 -2.92
N ARG A 70 7.05 4.36 -2.12
CA ARG A 70 6.95 4.25 -0.68
C ARG A 70 5.94 5.26 -0.16
N TRP A 71 4.91 4.75 0.47
CA TRP A 71 3.86 5.56 1.04
C TRP A 71 3.52 5.12 2.45
N GLY A 72 3.06 6.08 3.25
CA GLY A 72 2.62 5.83 4.61
C GLY A 72 1.49 6.77 4.99
N ALA A 73 0.58 6.25 5.80
CA ALA A 73 -0.55 6.98 6.33
C ALA A 73 -0.66 6.64 7.80
N ASN A 74 -0.16 7.55 8.63
CA ASN A 74 -0.20 7.46 10.07
C ASN A 74 -1.28 8.42 10.58
N ASN A 75 -2.26 7.88 11.28
CA ASN A 75 -3.36 8.66 11.81
C ASN A 75 -3.49 8.42 13.30
N PHE A 76 -3.66 9.49 14.06
CA PHE A 76 -4.13 9.38 15.41
C PHE A 76 -5.58 8.89 15.42
N LEU A 77 -5.85 7.88 16.24
CA LEU A 77 -7.19 7.32 16.43
C LEU A 77 -7.96 8.12 17.47
N ALA A 78 -9.21 8.49 17.16
CA ALA A 78 -10.08 9.26 18.03
C ALA A 78 -10.29 8.51 19.35
N ASN A 79 -10.24 9.24 20.47
CA ASN A 79 -10.44 8.72 21.83
C ASN A 79 -9.71 7.41 22.19
N THR A 80 -8.62 7.09 21.49
CA THR A 80 -7.85 5.87 21.72
C THR A 80 -6.49 6.24 22.28
N PHE A 81 -6.16 5.71 23.47
CA PHE A 81 -4.99 6.12 24.22
C PHE A 81 -4.25 4.91 24.78
N PHE A 82 -2.93 5.00 24.83
CA PHE A 82 -2.10 4.07 25.60
C PHE A 82 -2.33 4.27 27.11
N PRO A 83 -1.95 3.30 27.97
CA PRO A 83 -2.05 3.44 29.43
C PRO A 83 -1.32 4.67 30.02
N ASN A 84 -0.34 5.21 29.29
CA ASN A 84 0.40 6.43 29.66
C ASN A 84 -0.33 7.73 29.26
N GLY A 85 -1.53 7.65 28.66
CA GLY A 85 -2.35 8.79 28.23
C GLY A 85 -2.02 9.35 26.84
N GLN A 86 -1.03 8.81 26.12
CA GLN A 86 -0.72 9.25 24.76
C GLN A 86 -1.74 8.71 23.76
N GLN A 87 -2.18 9.56 22.84
CA GLN A 87 -3.09 9.15 21.77
C GLN A 87 -2.39 8.17 20.82
N VAL A 88 -3.12 7.13 20.42
CA VAL A 88 -2.58 6.02 19.63
C VAL A 88 -2.54 6.38 18.16
N VAL A 89 -1.53 5.86 17.47
CA VAL A 89 -1.32 6.07 16.04
C VAL A 89 -1.51 4.75 15.31
N ASP A 90 -2.49 4.72 14.39
CA ASP A 90 -2.59 3.67 13.37
C ASP A 90 -1.55 3.96 12.28
N ASP A 91 -0.45 3.24 12.36
CA ASP A 91 0.72 3.41 11.52
C ASP A 91 0.72 2.42 10.36
N THR A 92 0.54 2.94 9.15
CA THR A 92 0.58 2.15 7.93
C THR A 92 1.75 2.58 7.07
N ARG A 93 2.56 1.61 6.62
CA ARG A 93 3.63 1.81 5.64
C ARG A 93 3.62 0.72 4.58
N LEU A 94 3.74 1.14 3.34
CA LEU A 94 3.87 0.26 2.19
C LEU A 94 5.08 0.66 1.36
N THR A 95 5.74 -0.34 0.80
CA THR A 95 6.83 -0.15 -0.15
C THR A 95 6.63 -1.13 -1.29
N ASP A 96 6.58 -0.60 -2.50
CA ASP A 96 6.36 -1.37 -3.72
C ASP A 96 7.55 -1.16 -4.66
N ILE A 97 8.04 -2.25 -5.23
CA ILE A 97 9.11 -2.27 -6.23
C ILE A 97 8.60 -3.05 -7.43
N THR A 98 8.65 -2.44 -8.60
CA THR A 98 8.23 -3.06 -9.85
C THR A 98 9.40 -3.11 -10.81
N LEU A 99 9.58 -4.23 -11.48
CA LEU A 99 10.40 -4.35 -12.68
C LEU A 99 9.56 -4.91 -13.81
N ARG A 100 9.61 -4.27 -14.97
CA ARG A 100 9.07 -4.76 -16.23
C ARG A 100 10.18 -4.80 -17.27
N LEU A 101 10.25 -5.90 -18.00
CA LEU A 101 11.11 -6.08 -19.16
C LEU A 101 10.24 -6.32 -20.38
N THR A 102 10.56 -5.66 -21.48
CA THR A 102 9.87 -5.82 -22.75
C THR A 102 10.90 -6.14 -23.82
N TYR A 103 10.68 -7.24 -24.55
CA TYR A 103 11.59 -7.77 -25.55
C TYR A 103 10.89 -7.92 -26.90
N GLN A 104 11.42 -7.25 -27.92
CA GLN A 104 11.02 -7.44 -29.31
C GLN A 104 11.82 -8.63 -29.88
N ILE A 105 11.19 -9.80 -29.94
CA ILE A 105 11.82 -11.03 -30.42
C ILE A 105 12.19 -10.89 -31.91
N ASN A 106 11.23 -10.39 -32.69
CA ASN A 106 11.37 -10.07 -34.11
C ASN A 106 10.27 -9.05 -34.50
N LYS A 107 10.19 -8.64 -35.77
CA LYS A 107 9.20 -7.65 -36.24
C LYS A 107 7.73 -7.99 -35.94
N ASP A 108 7.42 -9.28 -35.76
CA ASP A 108 6.05 -9.77 -35.59
C ASP A 108 5.74 -10.19 -34.15
N ASN A 109 6.74 -10.34 -33.28
CA ASN A 109 6.58 -10.93 -31.95
C ASN A 109 7.23 -10.07 -30.86
N LYS A 110 6.45 -9.80 -29.81
CA LYS A 110 6.86 -9.02 -28.65
C LYS A 110 6.42 -9.72 -27.38
N VAL A 111 7.31 -9.81 -26.39
CA VAL A 111 7.00 -10.35 -25.07
C VAL A 111 7.33 -9.33 -24.00
N SER A 112 6.50 -9.23 -22.97
CA SER A 112 6.80 -8.48 -21.77
C SER A 112 6.61 -9.36 -20.54
N ALA A 113 7.47 -9.14 -19.54
CA ALA A 113 7.36 -9.78 -18.24
C ALA A 113 7.48 -8.71 -17.16
N SER A 114 6.62 -8.73 -16.15
CA SER A 114 6.72 -7.85 -15.00
C SER A 114 6.67 -8.59 -13.69
N TYR A 115 7.36 -8.04 -12.69
CA TYR A 115 7.39 -8.51 -11.33
C TYR A 115 7.21 -7.32 -10.40
N ASP A 116 6.13 -7.36 -9.62
CA ASP A 116 5.78 -6.36 -8.62
C ASP A 116 5.93 -6.98 -7.23
N ARG A 117 6.70 -6.34 -6.36
CA ARG A 117 6.92 -6.78 -4.98
C ARG A 117 6.43 -5.73 -4.02
N GLY A 118 5.48 -6.11 -3.16
CA GLY A 118 4.92 -5.23 -2.14
C GLY A 118 5.29 -5.68 -0.73
N PHE A 119 5.74 -4.74 0.09
CA PHE A 119 5.96 -4.90 1.51
C PHE A 119 4.96 -4.04 2.26
N LYS A 120 4.04 -4.67 2.99
CA LYS A 120 3.09 -3.96 3.84
C LYS A 120 3.37 -4.20 5.31
N PHE A 121 3.29 -3.12 6.07
CA PHE A 121 3.20 -3.14 7.51
C PHE A 121 2.09 -2.19 7.95
N ARG A 122 1.23 -2.66 8.85
CA ARG A 122 0.32 -1.82 9.64
C ARG A 122 0.43 -2.26 11.09
N GLY A 123 0.83 -1.35 11.98
CA GLY A 123 1.07 -1.67 13.39
C GLY A 123 -0.25 -1.86 14.11
N HIS A 124 -1.03 -0.79 14.25
CA HIS A 124 -2.27 -0.82 15.02
C HIS A 124 -3.49 -0.93 14.11
N ARG A 125 -3.69 -2.12 13.51
CA ARG A 125 -4.90 -2.38 12.72
C ARG A 125 -6.02 -2.85 13.66
N PRO A 126 -7.15 -2.11 13.75
CA PRO A 126 -8.31 -2.61 14.48
C PRO A 126 -8.76 -3.95 13.92
N ASN A 127 -8.91 -4.95 14.80
CA ASN A 127 -9.34 -6.30 14.44
C ASN A 127 -10.84 -6.51 14.72
N ASN A 128 -11.66 -5.50 14.45
CA ASN A 128 -13.09 -5.50 14.75
C ASN A 128 -13.95 -5.79 13.50
N LEU A 129 -15.12 -6.40 13.75
CA LEU A 129 -16.18 -6.60 12.75
C LEU A 129 -17.13 -5.40 12.65
N ILE A 130 -17.08 -4.52 13.65
CA ILE A 130 -17.91 -3.33 13.79
C ILE A 130 -16.95 -2.16 13.56
N GLY A 131 -17.23 -1.25 12.62
CA GLY A 131 -16.35 -0.12 12.26
C GLY A 131 -16.16 0.94 13.35
N VAL A 132 -16.13 0.54 14.62
CA VAL A 132 -15.87 1.39 15.78
C VAL A 132 -14.39 1.77 15.78
N ALA A 133 -14.09 3.04 15.96
CA ALA A 133 -12.73 3.56 15.95
C ALA A 133 -12.06 3.55 17.35
N PHE A 134 -12.71 2.91 18.33
CA PHE A 134 -12.25 2.84 19.72
C PHE A 134 -11.92 1.38 20.03
N SER A 135 -10.65 1.07 20.23
CA SER A 135 -10.16 -0.23 20.70
C SER A 135 -8.94 0.01 21.58
N ASP A 136 -8.77 -0.80 22.63
CA ASP A 136 -7.47 -0.86 23.31
C ASP A 136 -6.39 -1.20 22.27
N PRO A 137 -5.29 -0.43 22.16
CA PRO A 137 -4.20 -0.70 21.22
C PRO A 137 -3.63 -2.11 21.37
N LEU A 138 -3.66 -2.70 22.57
CA LEU A 138 -3.22 -4.09 22.80
C LEU A 138 -4.17 -5.13 22.18
N ALA A 139 -5.42 -4.75 21.90
CA ALA A 139 -6.42 -5.59 21.23
C ALA A 139 -6.36 -5.48 19.70
N ASP A 140 -5.56 -4.57 19.16
CA ASP A 140 -5.29 -4.46 17.73
C ASP A 140 -4.37 -5.59 17.24
N VAL A 141 -4.19 -5.67 15.93
CA VAL A 141 -3.31 -6.64 15.29
C VAL A 141 -2.31 -5.97 14.37
N GLN A 142 -1.11 -6.52 14.32
CA GLN A 142 -0.11 -6.17 13.33
C GLN A 142 -0.37 -6.91 12.03
N GLN A 143 -0.54 -6.18 10.94
CA GLN A 143 -0.55 -6.77 9.60
C GLN A 143 0.85 -6.68 8.99
N LYS A 144 1.49 -7.82 8.75
CA LYS A 144 2.79 -7.91 8.07
C LYS A 144 2.65 -8.78 6.82
N SER A 145 2.62 -8.16 5.65
CA SER A 145 2.58 -8.88 4.38
C SER A 145 3.87 -8.65 3.60
N TRP A 146 4.89 -9.43 3.93
CA TRP A 146 6.22 -9.32 3.31
C TRP A 146 6.40 -10.19 2.07
N MET A 147 5.47 -11.12 1.82
CA MET A 147 5.58 -12.14 0.77
C MET A 147 4.69 -11.88 -0.45
N ASN A 148 3.93 -10.78 -0.49
CA ASN A 148 3.07 -10.46 -1.63
C ASN A 148 3.90 -10.07 -2.86
N TYR A 149 3.60 -10.71 -3.99
CA TYR A 149 4.14 -10.30 -5.28
C TYR A 149 3.14 -10.59 -6.39
N MET A 150 3.34 -9.94 -7.53
CA MET A 150 2.64 -10.22 -8.76
C MET A 150 3.67 -10.47 -9.84
N ALA A 151 3.54 -11.58 -10.56
CA ALA A 151 4.31 -11.86 -11.76
C ALA A 151 3.34 -11.88 -12.93
N GLN A 152 3.65 -11.18 -14.01
CA GLN A 152 2.85 -11.15 -15.22
C GLN A 152 3.75 -11.40 -16.43
N THR A 153 3.24 -12.12 -17.42
CA THR A 153 3.85 -12.26 -18.73
C THR A 153 2.79 -12.02 -19.79
N HIS A 154 3.16 -11.31 -20.84
CA HIS A 154 2.28 -10.95 -21.94
C HIS A 154 3.03 -11.09 -23.26
N TRP A 155 2.44 -11.77 -24.23
CA TRP A 155 3.00 -12.01 -25.54
C TRP A 155 2.00 -11.60 -26.63
N THR A 156 2.50 -10.87 -27.61
CA THR A 156 1.72 -10.43 -28.77
C THR A 156 2.42 -10.87 -30.05
N SER A 157 1.65 -11.39 -31.00
CA SER A 157 2.12 -11.86 -32.30
C SER A 157 1.23 -11.40 -33.46
N THR A 158 1.77 -10.66 -34.42
CA THR A 158 1.11 -10.39 -35.70
C THR A 158 1.33 -11.55 -36.65
N VAL A 159 0.56 -12.62 -36.51
CA VAL A 159 0.71 -13.86 -37.28
C VAL A 159 0.52 -13.61 -38.78
N THR A 160 -0.42 -12.73 -39.14
CA THR A 160 -0.62 -12.24 -40.51
C THR A 160 -1.05 -10.77 -40.49
N ASN A 161 -1.16 -10.13 -41.65
CA ASN A 161 -1.69 -8.76 -41.78
C ASN A 161 -3.17 -8.62 -41.37
N ARG A 162 -3.84 -9.71 -40.99
CA ARG A 162 -5.25 -9.75 -40.58
C ARG A 162 -5.49 -10.53 -39.29
N LEU A 163 -4.44 -11.04 -38.65
CA LEU A 163 -4.54 -11.84 -37.42
C LEU A 163 -3.47 -11.42 -36.41
N LEU A 164 -3.95 -10.97 -35.25
CA LEU A 164 -3.15 -10.68 -34.06
C LEU A 164 -3.50 -11.71 -32.98
N LEU A 165 -2.48 -12.33 -32.39
CA LEU A 165 -2.62 -13.11 -31.18
C LEU A 165 -2.10 -12.30 -29.99
N ASP A 166 -2.85 -12.35 -28.89
CA ASP A 166 -2.52 -11.71 -27.62
C ASP A 166 -2.76 -12.73 -26.50
N VAL A 167 -1.71 -13.02 -25.73
CA VAL A 167 -1.72 -14.00 -24.65
C VAL A 167 -1.13 -13.38 -23.39
N GLY A 168 -1.86 -13.43 -22.29
CA GLY A 168 -1.42 -12.95 -20.98
C GLY A 168 -1.56 -14.02 -19.89
N LEU A 169 -0.58 -14.07 -18.99
CA LEU A 169 -0.59 -14.89 -17.79
C LEU A 169 -0.20 -14.03 -16.59
N THR A 170 -0.95 -14.15 -15.49
CA THR A 170 -0.68 -13.45 -14.23
C THR A 170 -0.70 -14.45 -13.08
N TYR A 171 0.28 -14.34 -12.19
CA TYR A 171 0.36 -15.07 -10.93
C TYR A 171 0.50 -14.07 -9.78
N MET A 172 -0.41 -14.13 -8.81
CA MET A 172 -0.49 -13.17 -7.71
C MET A 172 -0.83 -13.88 -6.39
N PRO A 173 0.15 -14.50 -5.71
CA PRO A 173 -0.09 -15.05 -4.40
C PRO A 173 -0.31 -13.92 -3.39
N VAL A 174 -1.37 -14.07 -2.59
CA VAL A 174 -1.72 -13.12 -1.52
C VAL A 174 -1.46 -13.76 -0.17
N TYR A 175 -0.44 -13.25 0.51
CA TYR A 175 -0.10 -13.59 1.88
C TYR A 175 -0.67 -12.53 2.83
N TYR A 176 -1.69 -12.96 3.57
CA TYR A 176 -2.39 -12.13 4.53
C TYR A 176 -2.13 -12.67 5.93
N ASN A 177 -1.15 -12.07 6.62
CA ASN A 177 -0.77 -12.48 7.96
C ASN A 177 -1.11 -11.37 8.96
N LEU A 178 -1.83 -11.77 10.01
CA LEU A 178 -2.12 -10.96 11.18
C LEU A 178 -1.39 -11.56 12.38
N PHE A 179 -0.82 -10.69 13.19
CA PHE A 179 -0.12 -11.05 14.42
C PHE A 179 -0.71 -10.24 15.56
N PHE A 180 -0.80 -10.81 16.76
CA PHE A 180 -1.15 -10.04 17.94
C PHE A 180 -0.08 -8.98 18.24
N GLU A 181 -0.47 -7.93 18.96
CA GLU A 181 0.51 -6.97 19.48
C GLU A 181 1.53 -7.66 20.41
N PRO A 182 2.81 -7.24 20.41
CA PRO A 182 3.85 -7.85 21.25
C PRO A 182 3.55 -7.86 22.76
N GLY A 183 2.67 -6.98 23.24
CA GLY A 183 2.26 -6.90 24.64
C GLY A 183 1.02 -7.72 25.00
N ALA A 184 0.34 -8.34 24.03
CA ALA A 184 -0.86 -9.13 24.28
C ALA A 184 -0.51 -10.45 24.99
N ALA A 185 -1.23 -10.76 26.08
CA ALA A 185 -1.05 -12.02 26.78
C ALA A 185 -1.45 -13.23 25.89
N PRO A 186 -0.75 -14.38 25.99
CA PRO A 186 -1.14 -15.58 25.25
C PRO A 186 -2.59 -15.99 25.54
N GLY A 187 -3.39 -16.15 24.49
CA GLY A 187 -4.82 -16.50 24.62
C GLY A 187 -5.74 -15.33 25.01
N ALA A 188 -5.23 -14.09 25.06
CA ALA A 188 -6.07 -12.92 25.23
C ALA A 188 -7.10 -12.81 24.10
N ILE A 189 -8.33 -12.46 24.48
CA ILE A 189 -9.43 -12.23 23.55
C ILE A 189 -9.71 -10.73 23.57
N ALA A 190 -9.67 -10.10 22.40
CA ALA A 190 -10.13 -8.73 22.24
C ALA A 190 -11.62 -8.64 22.64
N GLN A 191 -11.94 -7.79 23.60
CA GLN A 191 -13.30 -7.48 24.00
C GLN A 191 -13.65 -6.08 23.49
N TYR A 192 -14.91 -5.88 23.12
CA TYR A 192 -15.43 -4.59 22.67
C TYR A 192 -16.57 -4.19 23.59
N ASP A 193 -16.39 -3.10 24.32
CA ASP A 193 -17.43 -2.48 25.13
C ASP A 193 -17.93 -1.21 24.44
N THR A 194 -19.08 -1.32 23.78
CA THR A 194 -19.71 -0.19 23.08
C THR A 194 -20.28 0.87 24.02
N VAL A 195 -20.45 0.56 25.30
CA VAL A 195 -20.97 1.49 26.32
C VAL A 195 -19.83 2.31 26.92
N LEU A 196 -18.69 1.67 27.19
CA LEU A 196 -17.50 2.32 27.73
C LEU A 196 -16.57 2.89 26.64
N SER A 197 -16.81 2.56 25.36
CA SER A 197 -15.94 2.92 24.24
C SER A 197 -14.50 2.45 24.44
N THR A 198 -14.35 1.21 24.90
CA THR A 198 -13.07 0.52 25.15
C THR A 198 -13.04 -0.84 24.47
#